data_AF-A0AAW6DQK9-F1
#
_entry.id   AF-A0AAW6DQK9-F1
#
_cell.length_a   1.000
_cell.length_b   1.000
_cell.length_c   1.000
_cell.angle_alpha   90.00
_cell.angle_beta   90.00
_cell.angle_gamma   90.00
#
_symmetry.space_group_name_H-M   'P 1'
#
loop_
_entity.id
_entity.type
_entity.pdbx_description
1 polymer ?
#
loop_
_entity_poly.entity_id
_entity_poly.type
_entity_poly.pdbx_seq_one_letter_code
_entity_poly.pdbx_strand_id
1 'polypeptide(L)'
;MSLYVFEDKARKKELKAKDAQKCNKGIRYYCPNPACNAKMFLWSLDGERTAHFQSKGEPGHIEHCPFGSENNFHSTYWKEEDFNADNAIEHLMNGKRTNLSTNKMSPKDKTTDDKSTKAMKPHTIRQIYDMCKAHSCKDSFNNQLIGNILVDNRSMFMYPRGVFGYHLIEAKCKRWFYDNNCIYLVSFTPKEEYEFELRFSDTKLYNEIKNMLYNNREYVIIVAGKWEKSDKFNQFSSKCNCKSQIKVLRQKV
;
A
#
# COMPACT_ATOMS: atom_id res chain seq x y z
N MET A 1 -4.18 10.79 -6.00
CA MET A 1 -5.65 10.64 -6.20
C MET A 1 -6.19 9.78 -5.07
N SER A 2 -7.41 10.02 -4.59
CA SER A 2 -8.05 9.16 -3.58
C SER A 2 -9.51 8.88 -3.91
N LEU A 3 -10.01 7.70 -3.56
CA LEU A 3 -11.41 7.30 -3.74
C LEU A 3 -12.27 7.63 -2.51
N TYR A 4 -11.69 8.23 -1.48
CA TYR A 4 -12.39 8.66 -0.29
C TYR A 4 -11.72 9.88 0.35
N VAL A 5 -12.48 10.62 1.13
CA VAL A 5 -12.03 11.80 1.88
C VAL A 5 -12.78 11.87 3.20
N PHE A 6 -12.43 12.86 4.03
CA PHE A 6 -13.19 13.18 5.22
C PHE A 6 -13.85 14.54 5.13
N GLU A 7 -15.06 14.65 5.66
CA GLU A 7 -15.80 15.92 5.75
C GLU A 7 -15.25 16.81 6.87
N ASP A 8 -14.62 16.21 7.87
CA ASP A 8 -14.15 16.88 9.08
C ASP A 8 -12.65 16.73 9.32
N LYS A 9 -12.08 17.73 10.01
CA LYS A 9 -10.66 17.75 10.37
C LYS A 9 -10.28 16.65 11.37
N ALA A 10 -11.22 16.04 12.09
CA ALA A 10 -10.90 14.92 12.97
C ALA A 10 -10.90 13.56 12.23
N ARG A 11 -11.21 13.55 10.92
CA ARG A 11 -11.25 12.36 10.06
C ARG A 11 -12.22 11.30 10.61
N LYS A 12 -13.44 11.72 10.97
CA LYS A 12 -14.49 10.86 11.54
C LYS A 12 -15.61 10.54 10.56
N LYS A 13 -15.94 11.48 9.68
CA LYS A 13 -17.00 11.37 8.66
C LYS A 13 -16.37 11.14 7.30
N GLU A 14 -16.36 9.88 6.88
CA GLU A 14 -15.82 9.47 5.58
C GLU A 14 -16.86 9.71 4.48
N LEU A 15 -16.42 10.23 3.34
CA LEU A 15 -17.18 10.29 2.09
C LEU A 15 -16.41 9.56 0.99
N LYS A 16 -17.04 8.58 0.36
CA LYS A 16 -16.46 7.83 -0.76
C LYS A 16 -16.89 8.46 -2.08
N ALA A 17 -16.02 8.34 -3.09
CA ALA A 17 -16.28 8.92 -4.40
C ALA A 17 -17.47 8.25 -5.10
N LYS A 18 -17.67 6.94 -4.86
CA LYS A 18 -18.83 6.17 -5.36
C LYS A 18 -20.18 6.60 -4.76
N ASP A 19 -20.14 7.17 -3.56
CA ASP A 19 -21.34 7.61 -2.82
C ASP A 19 -21.57 9.13 -2.96
N ALA A 20 -20.67 9.83 -3.66
CA ALA A 20 -20.75 11.27 -3.84
C ALA A 20 -21.80 11.67 -4.88
N GLN A 21 -22.43 12.82 -4.65
CA GLN A 21 -23.51 13.39 -5.45
C GLN A 21 -23.16 14.79 -5.95
N LYS A 22 -24.00 15.37 -6.82
CA LYS A 22 -23.77 16.71 -7.39
C LYS A 22 -23.63 17.80 -6.32
N CYS A 23 -24.36 17.68 -5.20
CA CYS A 23 -24.26 18.60 -4.07
C CYS A 23 -22.88 18.58 -3.38
N ASN A 24 -22.09 17.52 -3.57
CA ASN A 24 -20.74 17.40 -3.02
C ASN A 24 -19.68 18.14 -3.86
N LYS A 25 -20.03 18.65 -5.05
CA LYS A 25 -19.11 19.42 -5.89
C LYS A 25 -18.79 20.78 -5.26
N GLY A 26 -17.53 21.20 -5.35
CA GLY A 26 -17.07 22.49 -4.82
C GLY A 26 -16.93 22.54 -3.29
N ILE A 27 -17.37 21.52 -2.56
CA ILE A 27 -17.15 21.40 -1.12
C ILE A 27 -15.69 21.02 -0.87
N ARG A 28 -15.07 21.68 0.10
CA ARG A 28 -13.74 21.35 0.61
C ARG A 28 -13.82 20.15 1.55
N TYR A 29 -13.05 19.13 1.25
CA TYR A 29 -12.82 17.96 2.10
C TYR A 29 -11.37 17.89 2.59
N TYR A 30 -11.12 16.94 3.49
CA TYR A 30 -9.82 16.70 4.11
C TYR A 30 -9.16 15.42 3.57
N CYS A 31 -7.84 15.51 3.38
CA CYS A 31 -7.01 14.36 3.01
C CYS A 31 -7.14 13.23 4.06
N PRO A 32 -7.18 11.95 3.62
CA PRO A 32 -7.22 10.82 4.55
C PRO A 32 -5.97 10.65 5.42
N ASN A 33 -4.82 11.19 5.02
CA ASN A 33 -3.64 11.26 5.90
C ASN A 33 -3.88 12.34 6.98
N PRO A 34 -3.95 11.98 8.29
CA PRO A 34 -4.22 12.94 9.37
C PRO A 34 -3.18 14.04 9.50
N ALA A 35 -1.93 13.76 9.10
CA ALA A 35 -0.83 14.75 9.09
C ALA A 35 -0.90 15.71 7.90
N CYS A 36 -1.77 15.46 6.93
CA CYS A 36 -1.89 16.24 5.70
C CYS A 36 -3.14 17.13 5.72
N ASN A 37 -2.98 18.44 5.55
CA ASN A 37 -4.08 19.41 5.56
C ASN A 37 -4.58 19.80 4.16
N ALA A 38 -4.21 19.04 3.13
CA ALA A 38 -4.56 19.32 1.74
C ALA A 38 -6.07 19.58 1.55
N LYS A 39 -6.41 20.59 0.73
CA LYS A 39 -7.79 20.86 0.32
C LYS A 39 -8.22 19.88 -0.78
N MET A 40 -9.03 18.90 -0.44
CA MET A 40 -9.53 17.89 -1.37
C MET A 40 -10.89 18.30 -1.93
N PHE A 41 -11.11 18.04 -3.22
CA PHE A 41 -12.39 18.31 -3.90
C PHE A 41 -12.80 17.10 -4.74
N LEU A 42 -14.10 16.97 -4.99
CA LEU A 42 -14.66 15.95 -5.87
C LEU A 42 -14.44 16.32 -7.35
N TRP A 43 -13.94 15.36 -8.13
CA TRP A 43 -13.68 15.46 -9.56
C TRP A 43 -14.40 14.35 -10.34
N SER A 44 -14.61 14.60 -11.63
CA SER A 44 -15.10 13.61 -12.60
C SER A 44 -16.43 12.93 -12.25
N LEU A 45 -17.30 13.56 -11.46
CA LEU A 45 -18.61 12.97 -11.09
C LEU A 45 -19.51 12.68 -12.30
N ASP A 46 -19.53 13.56 -13.30
CA ASP A 46 -20.33 13.43 -14.53
C ASP A 46 -19.45 13.19 -15.77
N GLY A 47 -18.19 12.77 -15.58
CA GLY A 47 -17.20 12.65 -16.67
C GLY A 47 -16.99 11.20 -17.12
N GLU A 48 -16.21 11.02 -18.19
CA GLU A 48 -15.79 9.69 -18.69
C GLU A 48 -14.90 8.92 -17.72
N ARG A 49 -14.28 9.61 -16.76
CA ARG A 49 -13.41 9.02 -15.73
C ARG A 49 -14.21 8.72 -14.47
N THR A 50 -13.77 7.71 -13.73
CA THR A 50 -14.30 7.40 -12.40
C THR A 50 -14.18 8.61 -11.47
N ALA A 51 -15.25 8.88 -10.72
CA ALA A 51 -15.27 9.92 -9.71
C ALA A 51 -14.16 9.68 -8.69
N HIS A 52 -13.48 10.75 -8.29
CA HIS A 52 -12.37 10.68 -7.35
C HIS A 52 -12.15 12.04 -6.67
N PHE A 53 -11.30 12.04 -5.65
CA PHE A 53 -10.87 13.24 -4.96
C PHE A 53 -9.42 13.60 -5.29
N GLN A 54 -9.19 14.89 -5.50
CA GLN A 54 -7.88 15.45 -5.78
C GLN A 54 -7.69 16.77 -5.05
N SER A 55 -6.45 17.07 -4.65
CA SER A 55 -6.12 18.36 -4.06
C SER A 55 -6.16 19.48 -5.09
N LYS A 56 -6.73 20.64 -4.73
CA LYS A 56 -6.67 21.86 -5.55
C LYS A 56 -6.33 23.08 -4.70
N GLY A 57 -5.30 23.81 -5.12
CA GLY A 57 -4.82 25.03 -4.47
C GLY A 57 -4.12 24.77 -3.12
N GLU A 58 -3.90 25.85 -2.37
CA GLU A 58 -3.18 25.81 -1.09
C GLU A 58 -4.12 25.70 0.12
N PRO A 59 -3.79 24.90 1.16
CA PRO A 59 -2.63 24.00 1.21
C PRO A 59 -2.78 22.79 0.30
N GLY A 60 -1.69 22.45 -0.40
CA GLY A 60 -1.53 21.20 -1.13
C GLY A 60 -1.22 19.99 -0.22
N HIS A 61 -0.87 18.85 -0.83
CA HIS A 61 -0.36 17.71 -0.09
C HIS A 61 1.02 18.01 0.50
N ILE A 62 1.28 17.47 1.70
CA ILE A 62 2.64 17.38 2.23
C ILE A 62 3.52 16.51 1.32
N GLU A 63 4.83 16.71 1.36
CA GLU A 63 5.80 15.92 0.59
C GLU A 63 5.61 14.41 0.86
N HIS A 64 5.67 13.59 -0.19
CA HIS A 64 5.50 12.13 -0.11
C HIS A 64 4.18 11.64 0.51
N CYS A 65 3.10 12.45 0.48
CA CYS A 65 1.79 12.03 0.94
C CYS A 65 1.26 10.84 0.11
N PRO A 66 0.83 9.71 0.72
CA PRO A 66 0.30 8.54 0.00
C PRO A 66 -0.97 8.77 -0.82
N PHE A 67 -1.61 9.93 -0.66
CA PHE A 67 -2.84 10.33 -1.36
C PHE A 67 -2.57 11.39 -2.45
N GLY A 68 -1.33 11.89 -2.52
CA GLY A 68 -0.89 12.92 -3.45
C GLY A 68 -0.61 12.40 -4.86
N SER A 69 0.25 13.12 -5.58
CA SER A 69 0.65 12.81 -6.96
C SER A 69 1.52 11.56 -7.08
N GLU A 70 2.21 11.15 -6.01
CA GLU A 70 3.06 9.95 -6.03
C GLU A 70 2.26 8.65 -6.06
N ASN A 71 0.98 8.67 -5.69
CA ASN A 71 0.12 7.51 -5.81
C ASN A 71 -0.35 7.36 -7.25
N ASN A 72 0.16 6.32 -7.92
CA ASN A 72 -0.09 6.05 -9.34
C ASN A 72 -1.25 5.08 -9.57
N PHE A 73 -2.08 4.82 -8.55
CA PHE A 73 -3.26 3.99 -8.72
C PHE A 73 -4.32 4.75 -9.54
N HIS A 74 -4.73 4.16 -10.66
CA HIS A 74 -5.90 4.59 -11.43
C HIS A 74 -6.81 3.39 -11.63
N SER A 75 -8.07 3.49 -11.17
CA SER A 75 -9.02 2.38 -11.24
C SER A 75 -9.25 1.85 -12.65
N THR A 76 -9.06 2.67 -13.68
CA THR A 76 -9.21 2.30 -15.10
C THR A 76 -8.11 1.37 -15.63
N TYR A 77 -6.96 1.26 -14.95
CA TYR A 77 -5.83 0.44 -15.42
C TYR A 77 -5.76 -0.95 -14.78
N TRP A 78 -6.53 -1.19 -13.70
CA TRP A 78 -6.44 -2.41 -12.91
C TRP A 78 -7.70 -3.23 -13.07
N LYS A 79 -7.54 -4.51 -13.41
CA LYS A 79 -8.63 -5.48 -13.28
C LYS A 79 -8.76 -5.85 -11.82
N GLU A 80 -9.93 -5.59 -11.27
CA GLU A 80 -10.30 -6.10 -9.95
C GLU A 80 -10.50 -7.62 -10.03
N GLU A 81 -11.05 -8.10 -11.15
CA GLU A 81 -11.32 -9.51 -11.36
C GLU A 81 -10.02 -10.34 -11.27
N ASP A 82 -10.13 -11.47 -10.57
CA ASP A 82 -9.04 -12.43 -10.36
C ASP A 82 -7.81 -11.88 -9.59
N PHE A 83 -7.91 -10.74 -8.91
CA PHE A 83 -6.89 -10.31 -7.95
C PHE A 83 -6.99 -11.12 -6.65
N ASN A 84 -5.90 -11.72 -6.20
CA ASN A 84 -5.82 -12.39 -4.91
C ASN A 84 -4.57 -11.88 -4.17
N ALA A 85 -4.80 -11.26 -3.01
CA ALA A 85 -3.75 -10.61 -2.24
C ALA A 85 -2.76 -11.62 -1.67
N ASP A 86 -3.24 -12.74 -1.13
CA ASP A 86 -2.41 -13.81 -0.59
C ASP A 86 -1.44 -14.34 -1.64
N ASN A 87 -1.95 -14.68 -2.83
CA ASN A 87 -1.13 -15.11 -3.97
C ASN A 87 -0.14 -14.03 -4.40
N ALA A 88 -0.57 -12.76 -4.47
CA ALA A 88 0.30 -11.66 -4.86
C ALA A 88 1.45 -11.46 -3.86
N ILE A 89 1.17 -11.55 -2.55
CA ILE A 89 2.15 -11.45 -1.47
C ILE A 89 3.07 -12.66 -1.48
N GLU A 90 2.53 -13.87 -1.64
CA GLU A 90 3.32 -15.09 -1.75
C GLU A 90 4.29 -15.03 -2.96
N HIS A 91 3.85 -14.50 -4.11
CA HIS A 91 4.72 -14.25 -5.25
C HIS A 91 5.84 -13.25 -4.92
N LEU A 92 5.55 -12.18 -4.17
CA LEU A 92 6.56 -11.23 -3.71
C LEU A 92 7.60 -11.88 -2.77
N MET A 93 7.20 -12.90 -2.01
CA MET A 93 8.06 -13.66 -1.10
C MET A 93 8.94 -14.69 -1.82
N ASN A 94 8.47 -15.23 -2.94
CA ASN A 94 9.17 -16.29 -3.66
C ASN A 94 10.31 -15.79 -4.56
N GLY A 95 10.42 -14.48 -4.80
CA GLY A 95 11.55 -13.83 -5.50
C GLY A 95 11.74 -14.24 -6.98
N LYS A 96 11.06 -15.30 -7.43
CA LYS A 96 10.97 -15.70 -8.82
C LYS A 96 10.07 -14.69 -9.51
N ARG A 97 10.64 -13.88 -10.40
CA ARG A 97 9.86 -13.35 -11.51
C ARG A 97 9.31 -14.58 -12.21
N THR A 98 8.05 -14.91 -11.97
CA THR A 98 7.33 -15.67 -12.99
C THR A 98 7.45 -14.79 -14.22
N ASN A 99 8.21 -15.27 -15.19
CA ASN A 99 7.98 -14.86 -16.56
C ASN A 99 6.56 -15.35 -16.85
N LEU A 100 5.55 -14.59 -16.39
CA LEU A 100 4.26 -14.57 -17.04
C LEU A 100 4.64 -14.27 -18.48
N SER A 101 4.57 -15.30 -19.32
CA SER A 101 4.83 -15.19 -20.73
C SER A 101 3.94 -14.06 -21.25
N THR A 102 4.53 -12.88 -21.41
CA THR A 102 4.26 -12.13 -22.62
C THR A 102 4.60 -13.12 -23.72
N ASN A 103 3.58 -13.79 -24.27
CA ASN A 103 3.70 -14.50 -25.52
C ASN A 103 4.49 -13.58 -26.44
N LYS A 104 5.74 -13.94 -26.73
CA LYS A 104 6.49 -13.35 -27.83
C LYS A 104 5.71 -13.77 -29.06
N MET A 105 4.74 -12.95 -29.47
CA MET A 105 4.26 -13.01 -30.84
C MET A 105 5.45 -12.63 -31.72
N SER A 106 5.77 -13.54 -32.62
CA SER A 106 6.75 -13.39 -33.69
C SER A 106 6.56 -12.05 -34.41
N PRO A 107 7.65 -11.41 -34.88
CA PRO A 107 7.55 -10.12 -35.55
C PRO A 107 7.01 -10.33 -36.96
N LYS A 108 5.71 -10.14 -37.16
CA LYS A 108 5.17 -9.75 -38.46
C LYS A 108 3.86 -8.98 -38.30
N ASP A 109 3.83 -7.91 -39.09
CA ASP A 109 2.72 -7.04 -39.44
C ASP A 109 2.33 -5.93 -38.46
N LYS A 110 2.92 -4.75 -38.75
CA LYS A 110 2.42 -3.44 -38.36
C LYS A 110 1.10 -3.20 -39.10
N THR A 111 -0.02 -3.27 -38.39
CA THR A 111 -1.23 -2.53 -38.73
C THR A 111 -1.71 -1.78 -37.50
N THR A 112 -2.03 -0.52 -37.75
CA THR A 112 -2.55 0.51 -36.85
C THR A 112 -3.90 0.12 -36.27
N ASP A 113 -4.20 0.70 -35.11
CA ASP A 113 -5.46 0.64 -34.35
C ASP A 113 -5.74 -0.64 -33.53
N ASP A 114 -5.22 -0.65 -32.29
CA ASP A 114 -6.07 -0.74 -31.09
C ASP A 114 -5.20 -0.54 -29.82
N LYS A 115 -5.29 0.62 -29.16
CA LYS A 115 -4.72 0.80 -27.81
C LYS A 115 -5.68 0.21 -26.78
N SER A 116 -5.94 -1.09 -26.85
CA SER A 116 -6.48 -1.79 -25.68
C SER A 116 -5.35 -1.86 -24.65
N THR A 117 -5.31 -0.89 -23.73
CA THR A 117 -4.46 -0.97 -22.54
C THR A 117 -4.88 -2.21 -21.76
N LYS A 118 -4.15 -3.31 -21.96
CA LYS A 118 -4.39 -4.59 -21.30
C LYS A 118 -4.29 -4.36 -19.79
N ALA A 119 -5.44 -4.22 -19.15
CA ALA A 119 -5.52 -3.93 -17.72
C ALA A 119 -4.71 -4.97 -16.93
N MET A 120 -3.81 -4.48 -16.09
CA MET A 120 -2.80 -5.26 -15.40
C MET A 120 -3.29 -5.59 -13.99
N LYS A 121 -2.75 -6.64 -13.35
CA LYS A 121 -2.97 -6.91 -11.93
C LYS A 121 -1.85 -6.27 -11.10
N PRO A 122 -2.14 -5.69 -9.93
CA PRO A 122 -1.10 -5.24 -9.01
C PRO A 122 -0.22 -6.42 -8.59
N HIS A 123 1.08 -6.36 -8.89
CA HIS A 123 2.02 -7.47 -8.65
C HIS A 123 3.33 -7.03 -7.98
N THR A 124 3.55 -5.71 -7.86
CA THR A 124 4.65 -5.15 -7.07
C THR A 124 4.12 -4.61 -5.74
N ILE A 125 4.97 -4.56 -4.70
CA ILE A 125 4.61 -3.92 -3.42
C ILE A 125 4.04 -2.52 -3.65
N ARG A 126 4.65 -1.73 -4.53
CA ARG A 126 4.21 -0.35 -4.76
C ARG A 126 2.81 -0.28 -5.36
N GLN A 127 2.49 -1.14 -6.33
CA GLN A 127 1.16 -1.15 -6.96
C GLN A 127 0.08 -1.59 -5.96
N ILE A 128 0.34 -2.65 -5.19
CA ILE A 128 -0.60 -3.14 -4.17
C ILE A 128 -0.78 -2.07 -3.07
N TYR A 129 0.31 -1.45 -2.64
CA TYR A 129 0.28 -0.36 -1.67
C TYR A 129 -0.54 0.85 -2.16
N ASP A 130 -0.26 1.34 -3.37
CA ASP A 130 -0.96 2.48 -3.97
C ASP A 130 -2.47 2.19 -4.12
N MET A 131 -2.83 0.97 -4.52
CA MET A 131 -4.22 0.47 -4.55
C MET A 131 -4.85 0.51 -3.15
N CYS A 132 -4.19 -0.05 -2.14
CA CYS A 132 -4.70 -0.05 -0.76
C CYS A 132 -4.79 1.35 -0.15
N LYS A 133 -3.92 2.29 -0.54
CA LYS A 133 -4.01 3.69 -0.09
C LYS A 133 -5.09 4.46 -0.83
N ALA A 134 -5.40 4.13 -2.09
CA ALA A 134 -6.49 4.78 -2.82
C ALA A 134 -7.87 4.51 -2.22
N HIS A 135 -8.07 3.34 -1.60
CA HIS A 135 -9.32 2.89 -0.98
C HIS A 135 -9.33 3.09 0.55
N SER A 136 -10.52 3.14 1.14
CA SER A 136 -10.65 3.06 2.60
C SER A 136 -10.24 1.66 3.08
N CYS A 137 -9.70 1.56 4.30
CA CYS A 137 -9.37 0.25 4.90
C CYS A 137 -10.60 -0.66 5.07
N LYS A 138 -11.82 -0.07 5.06
CA LYS A 138 -13.10 -0.76 5.16
C LYS A 138 -13.72 -1.11 3.80
N ASP A 139 -13.11 -0.67 2.70
CA ASP A 139 -13.53 -1.08 1.37
C ASP A 139 -12.97 -2.46 1.02
N SER A 140 -13.53 -3.07 -0.02
CA SER A 140 -13.04 -4.32 -0.59
C SER A 140 -12.48 -4.07 -1.99
N PHE A 141 -11.50 -4.88 -2.37
CA PHE A 141 -11.01 -5.02 -3.74
C PHE A 141 -11.00 -6.51 -4.07
N ASN A 142 -11.80 -6.91 -5.06
CA ASN A 142 -12.11 -8.29 -5.41
C ASN A 142 -12.56 -9.12 -4.21
N ASN A 143 -13.57 -8.61 -3.49
CA ASN A 143 -14.11 -9.19 -2.25
C ASN A 143 -13.10 -9.36 -1.09
N GLN A 144 -11.87 -8.85 -1.21
CA GLN A 144 -10.90 -8.84 -0.13
C GLN A 144 -10.86 -7.46 0.51
N LEU A 145 -11.06 -7.42 1.82
CA LEU A 145 -11.05 -6.18 2.60
C LEU A 145 -9.66 -5.53 2.51
N ILE A 146 -9.59 -4.25 2.16
CA ILE A 146 -8.33 -3.51 1.99
C ILE A 146 -7.50 -3.55 3.28
N GLY A 147 -8.15 -3.42 4.44
CA GLY A 147 -7.51 -3.52 5.74
C GLY A 147 -6.93 -4.90 6.05
N ASN A 148 -7.38 -5.95 5.34
CA ASN A 148 -6.77 -7.29 5.41
C ASN A 148 -5.59 -7.46 4.46
N ILE A 149 -5.39 -6.55 3.49
CA ILE A 149 -4.26 -6.60 2.55
C ILE A 149 -3.11 -5.74 3.10
N LEU A 150 -3.40 -4.51 3.50
CA LEU A 150 -2.45 -3.53 4.04
C LEU A 150 -2.75 -3.24 5.50
N VAL A 151 -1.82 -3.62 6.37
CA VAL A 151 -1.79 -3.29 7.79
C VAL A 151 -1.05 -1.96 7.97
N ASP A 152 -1.81 -0.90 8.22
CA ASP A 152 -1.31 0.44 8.49
C ASP A 152 -2.09 1.09 9.64
N ASN A 153 -1.83 2.38 9.91
CA ASN A 153 -2.54 3.12 10.95
C ASN A 153 -4.06 3.20 10.76
N ARG A 154 -4.58 2.99 9.55
CA ARG A 154 -6.02 3.00 9.26
C ARG A 154 -6.65 1.66 9.61
N SER A 155 -5.96 0.54 9.43
CA SER A 155 -6.50 -0.82 9.62
C SER A 155 -6.11 -1.48 10.93
N MET A 156 -5.20 -0.90 11.73
CA MET A 156 -4.70 -1.53 12.96
C MET A 156 -5.78 -2.00 13.94
N PHE A 157 -6.87 -1.22 14.05
CA PHE A 157 -8.00 -1.56 14.93
C PHE A 157 -8.70 -2.89 14.56
N MET A 158 -8.46 -3.40 13.35
CA MET A 158 -9.03 -4.65 12.84
C MET A 158 -8.29 -5.90 13.32
N TYR A 159 -7.15 -5.72 13.99
CA TYR A 159 -6.26 -6.81 14.41
C TYR A 159 -6.16 -7.03 15.93
N PRO A 160 -7.26 -6.99 16.72
CA PRO A 160 -7.15 -7.09 18.19
C PRO A 160 -6.55 -8.41 18.69
N ARG A 161 -6.52 -9.44 17.84
CA ARG A 161 -5.94 -10.76 18.15
C ARG A 161 -4.52 -10.93 17.61
N GLY A 162 -3.99 -9.95 16.91
CA GLY A 162 -2.69 -10.01 16.23
C GLY A 162 -2.78 -10.13 14.71
N VAL A 163 -1.63 -9.95 14.06
CA VAL A 163 -1.49 -9.91 12.60
C VAL A 163 -0.99 -11.28 12.10
N PHE A 164 -1.86 -12.03 11.41
CA PHE A 164 -1.55 -13.39 10.97
C PHE A 164 -1.97 -13.64 9.52
N GLY A 165 -1.11 -14.32 8.76
CA GLY A 165 -1.34 -14.62 7.35
C GLY A 165 -0.62 -13.66 6.42
N TYR A 166 -1.05 -13.60 5.16
CA TYR A 166 -0.39 -12.81 4.13
C TYR A 166 -0.80 -11.35 4.20
N HIS A 167 0.13 -10.47 4.59
CA HIS A 167 -0.13 -9.03 4.68
C HIS A 167 1.05 -8.19 4.19
N LEU A 168 0.73 -7.04 3.60
CA LEU A 168 1.64 -5.92 3.53
C LEU A 168 1.56 -5.15 4.85
N ILE A 169 2.70 -4.78 5.41
CA ILE A 169 2.78 -4.01 6.65
C ILE A 169 3.49 -2.70 6.40
N GLU A 170 2.86 -1.60 6.80
CA GLU A 170 3.48 -0.28 6.89
C GLU A 170 4.14 -0.12 8.27
N ALA A 171 5.47 -0.02 8.25
CA ALA A 171 6.30 -0.06 9.44
C ALA A 171 7.45 0.94 9.39
N LYS A 172 8.14 1.08 10.53
CA LYS A 172 9.40 1.82 10.67
C LYS A 172 10.44 0.94 11.38
N CYS A 173 11.71 1.27 11.21
CA CYS A 173 12.78 0.59 11.95
C CYS A 173 12.60 0.81 13.46
N LYS A 174 12.74 -0.26 14.25
CA LYS A 174 12.90 -0.15 15.70
C LYS A 174 14.21 0.59 16.01
N ARG A 175 14.34 1.22 17.18
CA ARG A 175 15.61 1.88 17.59
C ARG A 175 16.82 0.94 17.49
N TRP A 176 16.64 -0.30 17.94
CA TRP A 176 17.59 -1.40 17.78
C TRP A 176 16.94 -2.43 16.85
N PHE A 177 17.13 -2.25 15.54
CA PHE A 177 16.35 -2.95 14.51
C PHE A 177 16.98 -4.22 13.97
N TYR A 178 18.13 -4.68 14.46
CA TYR A 178 18.71 -5.92 13.95
C TYR A 178 19.52 -6.64 15.02
N ASP A 179 19.47 -7.96 14.99
CA ASP A 179 20.30 -8.88 15.79
C ASP A 179 20.21 -10.28 15.16
N ASN A 180 21.27 -11.09 15.24
CA ASN A 180 21.24 -12.53 14.94
C ASN A 180 20.44 -12.92 13.68
N ASN A 181 20.77 -12.34 12.50
CA ASN A 181 20.07 -12.55 11.23
C ASN A 181 18.55 -12.26 11.28
N CYS A 182 18.14 -11.38 12.18
CA CYS A 182 16.78 -10.87 12.31
C CYS A 182 16.76 -9.36 12.16
N ILE A 183 15.69 -8.84 11.58
CA ILE A 183 15.39 -7.41 11.50
C ILE A 183 14.06 -7.14 12.22
N TYR A 184 14.04 -6.12 13.07
CA TYR A 184 12.92 -5.73 13.91
C TYR A 184 12.35 -4.40 13.45
N LEU A 185 11.08 -4.40 13.07
CA LEU A 185 10.31 -3.23 12.72
C LEU A 185 9.18 -3.05 13.74
N VAL A 186 8.63 -1.85 13.80
CA VAL A 186 7.44 -1.55 14.59
C VAL A 186 6.36 -0.96 13.70
N SER A 187 5.11 -1.18 14.07
CA SER A 187 3.98 -0.62 13.33
C SER A 187 4.08 0.90 13.22
N PHE A 188 3.73 1.44 12.05
CA PHE A 188 3.71 2.88 11.83
C PHE A 188 2.43 3.51 12.42
N THR A 189 2.23 3.33 13.73
CA THR A 189 1.11 3.90 14.48
C THR A 189 1.63 4.68 15.69
N PRO A 190 0.85 5.64 16.21
CA PRO A 190 1.27 6.43 17.37
C PRO A 190 1.61 5.60 18.62
N LYS A 191 1.06 4.39 18.73
CA LYS A 191 1.21 3.50 19.88
C LYS A 191 2.23 2.38 19.67
N GLU A 192 2.78 2.22 18.46
CA GLU A 192 3.71 1.14 18.09
C GLU A 192 3.23 -0.24 18.58
N GLU A 193 1.93 -0.52 18.38
CA GLU A 193 1.22 -1.62 19.05
C GLU A 193 1.79 -3.01 18.77
N TYR A 194 2.50 -3.17 17.63
CA TYR A 194 3.03 -4.44 17.17
C TYR A 194 4.49 -4.31 16.70
N GLU A 195 5.27 -5.33 17.04
CA GLU A 195 6.61 -5.56 16.52
C GLU A 195 6.58 -6.61 15.41
N PHE A 196 7.41 -6.40 14.40
CA PHE A 196 7.52 -7.27 13.24
C PHE A 196 8.96 -7.76 13.11
N GLU A 197 9.15 -9.06 13.17
CA GLU A 197 10.45 -9.72 13.07
C GLU A 197 10.62 -10.37 11.70
N LEU A 198 11.63 -9.95 10.95
CA LEU A 198 12.03 -10.56 9.70
C LEU A 198 13.20 -11.49 9.94
N ARG A 199 12.98 -12.78 9.68
CA ARG A 199 13.97 -13.85 9.85
C ARG A 199 14.65 -14.17 8.54
N PHE A 200 15.97 -14.19 8.53
CA PHE A 200 16.77 -14.48 7.33
C PHE A 200 17.55 -15.78 7.50
N SER A 201 17.43 -16.68 6.52
CA SER A 201 18.33 -17.83 6.41
C SER A 201 19.61 -17.49 5.64
N ASP A 202 19.52 -16.56 4.68
CA ASP A 202 20.65 -16.10 3.88
C ASP A 202 21.32 -14.86 4.52
N THR A 203 22.55 -15.04 4.98
CA THR A 203 23.35 -13.97 5.62
C THR A 203 23.73 -12.85 4.64
N LYS A 204 23.89 -13.13 3.34
CA LYS A 204 24.16 -12.09 2.34
C LYS A 204 22.93 -11.20 2.16
N LEU A 205 21.76 -11.81 1.95
CA LEU A 205 20.49 -11.10 1.84
C LEU A 205 20.19 -10.27 3.10
N TYR A 206 20.40 -10.85 4.28
CA TYR A 206 20.29 -10.14 5.55
C TYR A 206 21.15 -8.88 5.59
N ASN A 207 22.45 -8.99 5.27
CA ASN A 207 23.35 -7.85 5.32
C ASN A 207 22.99 -6.77 4.30
N GLU A 208 22.57 -7.15 3.09
CA GLU A 208 22.12 -6.20 2.08
C GLU A 208 20.88 -5.42 2.52
N ILE A 209 19.86 -6.12 3.03
CA ILE A 209 18.64 -5.48 3.52
C ILE A 209 18.92 -4.65 4.77
N LYS A 210 19.71 -5.16 5.71
CA LYS A 210 20.14 -4.43 6.91
C LYS A 210 20.79 -3.10 6.54
N ASN A 211 21.76 -3.11 5.63
CA ASN A 211 22.45 -1.89 5.20
C ASN A 211 21.51 -0.93 4.47
N MET A 212 20.62 -1.47 3.62
CA MET A 212 19.60 -0.68 2.93
C MET A 212 18.68 0.02 3.93
N LEU A 213 18.18 -0.68 4.96
CA LEU A 213 17.31 -0.10 5.98
C LEU A 213 18.06 0.87 6.91
N TYR A 214 19.31 0.57 7.26
CA TYR A 214 20.15 1.47 8.08
C TYR A 214 20.26 2.87 7.45
N ASN A 215 20.48 2.91 6.13
CA ASN A 215 20.61 4.14 5.36
C ASN A 215 19.27 4.84 5.06
N ASN A 216 18.14 4.25 5.46
CA ASN A 216 16.79 4.73 5.18
C ASN A 216 15.89 4.67 6.41
N ARG A 217 16.47 4.74 7.62
CA ARG A 217 15.76 4.52 8.90
C ARG A 217 14.69 5.58 9.19
N GLU A 218 14.83 6.75 8.60
CA GLU A 218 13.90 7.88 8.71
C GLU A 218 12.66 7.73 7.80
N TYR A 219 12.62 6.69 6.98
CA TYR A 219 11.60 6.48 5.97
C TYR A 219 10.67 5.32 6.29
N VAL A 220 9.44 5.40 5.78
CA VAL A 220 8.43 4.34 5.89
C VAL A 220 8.86 3.11 5.10
N ILE A 221 8.70 1.95 5.71
CA ILE A 221 9.06 0.65 5.15
C ILE A 221 7.78 -0.16 4.94
N ILE A 222 7.61 -0.69 3.74
CA ILE A 222 6.54 -1.64 3.41
C ILE A 222 7.13 -3.03 3.31
N VAL A 223 6.53 -3.97 4.03
CA VAL A 223 7.00 -5.36 4.08
C VAL A 223 5.88 -6.32 3.71
N ALA A 224 6.13 -7.14 2.71
CA ALA A 224 5.28 -8.26 2.32
C ALA A 224 5.75 -9.54 3.03
N GLY A 225 4.84 -10.19 3.75
CA GLY A 225 5.16 -11.39 4.49
C GLY A 225 3.94 -12.23 4.81
N LYS A 226 4.21 -13.51 5.11
CA LYS A 226 3.29 -14.39 5.82
C LYS A 226 3.63 -14.29 7.30
N TRP A 227 2.75 -13.67 8.07
CA TRP A 227 2.98 -13.32 9.47
C TRP A 227 2.47 -14.42 10.38
N GLU A 228 3.32 -14.81 11.31
CA GLU A 228 3.07 -15.89 12.26
C GLU A 228 3.38 -15.40 13.68
N LYS A 229 2.79 -16.07 14.67
CA LYS A 229 3.07 -15.80 16.09
C LYS A 229 4.57 -15.95 16.36
N SER A 230 5.14 -15.01 17.12
CA SER A 230 6.47 -15.19 17.73
C SER A 230 6.35 -15.61 19.20
N ASP A 231 7.49 -15.84 19.84
CA ASP A 231 7.55 -16.17 21.27
C ASP A 231 7.25 -14.96 22.18
N LYS A 232 7.23 -13.74 21.61
CA LYS A 232 6.95 -12.51 22.37
C LYS A 232 5.53 -12.02 22.11
N PHE A 233 4.92 -11.47 23.16
CA PHE A 233 3.62 -10.83 23.05
C PHE A 233 3.65 -9.67 22.06
N ASN A 234 2.62 -9.54 21.22
CA ASN A 234 2.50 -8.50 20.20
C ASN A 234 3.66 -8.42 19.19
N GLN A 235 4.43 -9.50 19.05
CA GLN A 235 5.46 -9.63 18.04
C GLN A 235 5.08 -10.74 17.05
N PHE A 236 5.18 -10.43 15.77
CA PHE A 236 4.86 -11.33 14.67
C PHE A 236 6.08 -11.51 13.78
N SER A 237 6.33 -12.73 13.34
CA SER A 237 7.51 -13.05 12.55
C SER A 237 7.15 -13.47 11.12
N SER A 238 8.03 -13.16 10.17
CA SER A 238 7.95 -13.66 8.81
C SER A 238 9.33 -13.99 8.27
N LYS A 239 9.42 -14.99 7.40
CA LYS A 239 10.67 -15.31 6.69
C LYS A 239 10.90 -14.31 5.56
N CYS A 240 12.12 -13.79 5.47
CA CYS A 240 12.55 -12.94 4.37
C CYS A 240 13.54 -13.70 3.50
N ASN A 241 13.07 -14.09 2.31
CA ASN A 241 13.80 -14.91 1.36
C ASN A 241 14.28 -14.12 0.13
N CYS A 242 13.77 -12.90 -0.06
CA CYS A 242 14.16 -12.06 -1.19
C CYS A 242 13.92 -10.57 -0.97
N LYS A 243 14.63 -9.73 -1.74
CA LYS A 243 14.52 -8.27 -1.70
C LYS A 243 13.14 -7.74 -2.11
N SER A 244 12.39 -8.49 -2.94
CA SER A 244 11.06 -8.06 -3.39
C SER A 244 10.02 -8.00 -2.27
N GLN A 245 10.32 -8.56 -1.09
CA GLN A 245 9.48 -8.44 0.10
C GLN A 245 9.55 -7.07 0.77
N ILE A 246 10.50 -6.21 0.43
CA ILE A 246 10.73 -4.96 1.15
C ILE A 246 10.77 -3.79 0.17
N LYS A 247 10.06 -2.72 0.53
CA LYS A 247 10.08 -1.45 -0.20
C LYS A 247 10.21 -0.29 0.78
N VAL A 248 11.20 0.57 0.57
CA VAL A 248 11.28 1.87 1.25
C VAL A 248 10.50 2.91 0.46
N LEU A 249 9.68 3.69 1.15
CA LEU A 249 8.97 4.86 0.61
C LEU A 249 9.66 6.12 1.10
N ARG A 250 9.80 7.16 0.28
CA ARG A 250 10.42 8.43 0.69
C ARG A 250 9.60 9.24 1.72
N GLN A 251 8.46 8.71 2.13
CA GLN A 251 7.67 9.27 3.22
C GLN A 251 8.45 9.16 4.53
N LYS A 252 8.66 10.29 5.21
CA LYS A 252 9.32 10.31 6.52
C LYS A 252 8.42 9.75 7.61
N VAL A 253 9.06 9.12 8.59
CA VAL A 253 8.49 8.53 9.81
C VAL A 253 8.17 9.60 10.85
#